data_AF-A0A453FEE1-F1
#
_entry.id   AF-A0A453FEE1-F1
#
_cell.length_a   1.000
_cell.length_b   1.000
_cell.length_c   1.000
_cell.angle_alpha   90.00
_cell.angle_beta   90.00
_cell.angle_gamma   90.00
#
_symmetry.space_group_name_H-M   'P 1'
#
loop_
_entity.id
_entity.type
_entity.pdbx_description
1 polymer ?
#
loop_
_entity_poly.entity_id
_entity_poly.type
_entity_poly.pdbx_seq_one_letter_code
_entity_poly.pdbx_strand_id
1 'polypeptide(L)' 'MISSGDVRVNWSLVSKSGATLKAGDVVSVSGMGRLKIGEIVTTKKGKYVIQLIQYL' A
#
# COMPACT_ATOMS: atom_id res chain seq x y z
N MET A 1 -12.47 -7.69 -0.63
CA MET A 1 -12.05 -6.33 -1.06
C MET A 1 -10.56 -6.20 -1.41
N ILE A 2 -9.87 -7.28 -1.79
CA ILE A 2 -8.67 -7.22 -2.66
C ILE A 2 -8.92 -8.05 -3.94
N SER A 3 -9.75 -9.09 -3.82
CA SER A 3 -10.30 -9.92 -4.89
C SER A 3 -11.17 -9.18 -5.91
N SER A 4 -11.69 -7.98 -5.60
CA SER A 4 -12.53 -7.19 -6.52
C SER A 4 -11.73 -6.38 -7.54
N GLY A 5 -10.40 -6.36 -7.47
CA GLY A 5 -9.55 -5.56 -8.37
C GLY A 5 -9.57 -4.05 -8.08
N ASP A 6 -10.08 -3.66 -6.91
CA ASP A 6 -10.25 -2.25 -6.55
C ASP A 6 -8.97 -1.57 -6.04
N VAL A 7 -7.88 -2.33 -5.85
CA VAL A 7 -6.62 -1.82 -5.32
C VAL A 7 -5.61 -1.64 -6.44
N ARG A 8 -5.07 -0.42 -6.57
CA ARG A 8 -3.98 -0.09 -7.48
C ARG A 8 -2.79 0.40 -6.69
N VAL A 9 -1.61 -0.14 -6.97
CA VAL A 9 -0.34 0.32 -6.41
C VAL A 9 0.45 0.97 -7.53
N ASN A 10 0.83 2.22 -7.37
CA ASN A 10 1.52 3.01 -8.39
C ASN A 10 0.82 2.91 -9.77
N TRP A 11 -0.52 3.04 -9.77
CA TRP A 11 -1.38 2.89 -10.94
C TRP A 11 -1.45 1.47 -11.56
N SER A 12 -0.73 0.50 -11.01
CA SER A 12 -0.79 -0.90 -11.41
C SER A 12 -1.86 -1.65 -10.61
N LEU A 13 -2.71 -2.41 -11.31
CA LEU A 13 -3.78 -3.19 -10.68
C LEU A 13 -3.18 -4.33 -9.86
N VAL A 14 -3.43 -4.33 -8.55
CA VAL A 14 -2.99 -5.40 -7.65
C VAL A 14 -4.20 -6.22 -7.23
N SER A 15 -4.37 -7.37 -7.87
CA SER A 15 -5.43 -8.34 -7.53
C SER A 15 -4.97 -9.40 -6.53
N LYS A 16 -3.66 -9.49 -6.25
CA LYS A 16 -3.08 -10.41 -5.27
C LYS A 16 -2.71 -9.68 -3.98
N SER A 17 -3.22 -10.17 -2.85
CA SER A 17 -2.91 -9.68 -1.50
C SER A 17 -1.44 -9.88 -1.05
N GLY A 18 -0.61 -10.53 -1.88
CA GLY A 18 0.82 -10.76 -1.63
C GLY A 18 1.76 -9.78 -2.32
N ALA A 19 1.26 -8.66 -2.87
CA ALA A 19 2.13 -7.67 -3.49
C ALA A 19 3.03 -7.01 -2.44
N THR A 20 4.34 -7.05 -2.67
CA THR A 20 5.31 -6.37 -1.81
C THR A 20 5.29 -4.88 -2.10
N LEU A 21 4.87 -4.09 -1.12
CA LEU A 21 4.88 -2.63 -1.17
C LEU A 21 6.25 -2.11 -0.73
N LYS A 22 6.75 -1.09 -1.42
CA LYS A 22 7.99 -0.39 -1.08
C LYS A 22 7.71 1.02 -0.58
N ALA A 23 8.68 1.58 0.15
CA ALA A 23 8.63 2.96 0.59
C ALA A 23 8.52 3.89 -0.63
N GLY A 24 7.56 4.82 -0.60
CA GLY A 24 7.24 5.71 -1.72
C GLY A 24 6.10 5.23 -2.63
N ASP A 25 5.57 4.02 -2.45
CA ASP A 25 4.46 3.53 -3.25
C ASP A 25 3.14 4.26 -2.94
N VAL A 26 2.34 4.50 -3.97
CA VAL A 26 1.01 5.11 -3.84
C VAL A 26 -0.05 4.04 -4.06
N VAL A 27 -0.85 3.75 -3.06
CA VAL A 27 -1.95 2.79 -3.13
C VAL A 27 -3.27 3.53 -3.28
N SER A 28 -3.97 3.33 -4.38
CA SER A 28 -5.33 3.82 -4.59
C SER A 28 -6.31 2.66 -4.39
N VAL A 29 -7.32 2.88 -3.55
CA VAL A 29 -8.40 1.92 -3.33
C VAL A 29 -9.71 2.53 -3.84
N SER A 30 -10.36 1.85 -4.78
CA SER A 30 -11.66 2.26 -5.31
C SER A 30 -12.68 2.32 -4.16
N GLY A 31 -13.28 3.49 -3.93
CA GLY A 31 -14.27 3.72 -2.87
C GLY A 31 -13.71 4.11 -1.49
N MET A 32 -12.41 4.00 -1.25
CA MET A 32 -11.76 4.42 0.02
C MET A 32 -10.72 5.53 -0.16
N GLY A 33 -10.33 5.85 -1.39
CA GLY A 33 -9.44 6.97 -1.66
C GLY A 33 -8.00 6.55 -1.94
N ARG A 34 -7.06 7.47 -1.73
CA ARG A 34 -5.63 7.27 -2.05
C ARG A 34 -4.78 7.35 -0.80
N LEU A 35 -3.86 6.41 -0.69
CA LEU A 35 -2.91 6.28 0.38
C LEU A 35 -1.49 6.36 -0.17
N LYS A 36 -0.69 7.30 0.34
CA LYS A 36 0.74 7.35 0.04
C LYS A 36 1.54 6.69 1.14
N ILE A 37 2.30 5.66 0.78
CA ILE A 37 3.24 5.00 1.67
C ILE A 37 4.51 5.83 1.69
N GLY A 38 4.89 6.28 2.88
CA GLY A 38 6.16 6.93 3.13
C GLY A 38 7.25 5.91 3.36
N GLU A 39 7.82 5.93 4.56
CA GLU A 39 8.88 5.00 4.94
C GLU A 39 8.33 3.66 5.40
N ILE A 40 9.02 2.59 5.00
CA ILE A 40 8.80 1.24 5.52
C ILE A 40 10.08 0.87 6.26
N VAL A 41 10.01 0.83 7.59
CA VAL A 41 11.13 0.45 8.45
C VAL A 41 10.89 -0.96 8.97
N THR A 42 11.76 -1.90 8.60
CA THR A 42 11.73 -3.25 9.15
C THR A 42 12.46 -3.25 10.49
N THR A 43 11.74 -3.50 11.58
CA THR A 43 12.33 -3.60 12.92
C THR A 43 13.19 -4.86 13.04
N LYS A 44 14.15 -4.86 13.96
CA LYS A 44 15.04 -6.01 14.26
C LYS A 44 14.29 -7.30 14.65
N LYS A 45 12.99 -7.24 14.95
CA LYS A 45 12.11 -8.40 15.22
C LYS A 45 11.21 -8.81 14.05
N GLY A 46 11.49 -8.33 12.83
CA GLY A 46 10.74 -8.69 11.63
C GLY A 46 9.35 -8.04 11.51
N LYS A 47 9.05 -7.02 12.33
CA LYS A 47 7.82 -6.22 12.18
C LYS A 47 8.06 -5.06 11.23
N TYR A 48 7.06 -4.72 10.43
CA TYR A 48 7.07 -3.55 9.56
C TYR A 48 6.45 -2.36 10.28
N VAL A 49 7.20 -1.26 10.38
CA VAL A 49 6.69 0.05 10.76
C VAL A 49 6.50 0.82 9.47
N ILE A 50 5.26 1.19 9.16
CA ILE A 50 4.90 1.87 7.92
C ILE A 50 4.45 3.28 8.28
N GLN A 51 5.15 4.29 7.75
CA GLN A 51 4.73 5.67 7.83
C GLN A 51 3.75 5.97 6.69
N LEU A 52 2.56 6.44 7.04
CA LEU A 52 1.52 6.82 6.08
C LEU A 52 1.56 8.34 5.93
N ILE A 53 1.86 8.82 4.71
CA ILE A 53 2.08 10.26 4.49
C ILE A 53 0.77 10.99 4.25
N GLN A 54 -0.17 10.38 3.52
CA GLN A 54 -1.40 11.05 3.13
C GLN A 54 -2.50 10.05 2.84
N TYR A 55 -3.67 10.32 3.40
CA TYR A 55 -4.95 9.69 3.09
C TYR A 55 -5.88 10.78 2.57
N LEU A 56 -6.38 10.61 1.34
CA LEU A 56 -7.33 11.50 0.66
C LEU A 56 -8.54 10.70 0.20
#